data_AF-A0A3C0ED51-F1
#
_entry.id   AF-A0A3C0ED51-F1
#
_cell.length_a   1.000
_cell.length_b   1.000
_cell.length_c   1.000
_cell.angle_alpha   90.00
_cell.angle_beta   90.00
_cell.angle_gamma   90.00
#
_symmetry.space_group_name_H-M   'P 1'
#
loop_
_entity.id
_entity.type
_entity.pdbx_description
1 polymer ?
#
loop_
_entity_poly.entity_id
_entity_poly.type
_entity_poly.pdbx_seq_one_letter_code
_entity_poly.pdbx_strand_id
1 'polypeptide(L)' 'MGGRIITTNADLLDRSFHAIMTRMVETAHAPTYQELGAVLGIGPDEALTVLHDLMASGYPAWVDEKYN' A
#
# COMPACT_ATOMS: atom_id res chain seq x y z
N MET A 1 -5.82 5.50 -24.22
CA MET A 1 -5.53 6.08 -22.91
C MET A 1 -6.37 5.33 -21.88
N GLY A 2 -5.90 4.17 -21.40
CA GLY A 2 -6.64 3.40 -20.39
C GLY A 2 -6.46 4.07 -19.04
N GLY A 3 -7.46 4.84 -18.60
CA GLY A 3 -7.47 5.40 -17.26
C GLY A 3 -7.47 4.27 -16.26
N ARG A 4 -6.37 4.13 -15.51
CA ARG A 4 -6.28 3.20 -14.39
C ARG A 4 -7.46 3.46 -13.46
N ILE A 5 -8.26 2.44 -13.16
CA ILE A 5 -9.31 2.53 -12.16
C ILE A 5 -8.59 2.74 -10.83
N ILE A 6 -8.61 3.98 -10.33
CA ILE A 6 -8.29 4.23 -8.92
C ILE A 6 -9.28 3.39 -8.14
N THR A 7 -8.78 2.51 -7.28
CA THR A 7 -9.62 1.79 -6.34
C THR A 7 -10.44 2.81 -5.56
N THR A 8 -11.73 2.94 -5.88
CA THR A 8 -12.70 3.78 -5.17
C THR A 8 -13.07 3.21 -3.79
N ASN A 9 -12.41 2.12 -3.38
CA ASN A 9 -12.58 1.52 -2.08
C ASN A 9 -11.78 2.28 -1.02
N ALA A 10 -12.38 3.32 -0.46
CA ALA A 10 -11.79 4.12 0.60
C ALA A 10 -11.36 3.28 1.83
N ASP A 11 -12.08 2.19 2.15
CA ASP A 11 -11.71 1.29 3.24
C ASP A 11 -10.35 0.60 2.98
N LEU A 12 -10.10 0.18 1.73
CA LEU A 12 -8.83 -0.44 1.37
C LEU A 12 -7.68 0.56 1.46
N LEU A 13 -7.89 1.81 1.02
CA LEU A 13 -6.90 2.87 1.14
C LEU A 13 -6.61 3.21 2.60
N ASP A 14 -7.63 3.39 3.44
CA ASP A 14 -7.47 3.67 4.87
C ASP A 14 -6.72 2.55 5.60
N ARG A 15 -7.09 1.30 5.34
CA ARG A 15 -6.40 0.13 5.89
C ARG A 15 -4.95 0.04 5.43
N SER A 16 -4.68 0.39 4.16
CA SER A 16 -3.32 0.39 3.62
C SER A 16 -2.45 1.46 4.29
N PHE A 17 -2.97 2.68 4.45
CA PHE A 17 -2.26 3.76 5.13
C PHE A 17 -2.01 3.42 6.59
N HIS A 18 -3.02 2.89 7.29
CA HIS A 18 -2.88 2.44 8.67
C HIS A 18 -1.79 1.36 8.80
N ALA A 19 -1.79 0.35 7.93
CA ALA A 19 -0.78 -0.71 7.94
C ALA A 19 0.64 -0.17 7.74
N ILE A 20 0.83 0.74 6.76
CA ILE A 20 2.13 1.38 6.50
C ILE A 20 2.59 2.18 7.72
N MET A 21 1.72 3.03 8.27
CA MET A 21 2.06 3.88 9.43
C MET A 21 2.37 3.07 10.67
N THR A 22 1.57 2.05 11.00
CA THR A 22 1.80 1.18 12.15
C THR A 22 3.17 0.51 12.06
N ARG A 23 3.51 -0.09 10.91
CA ARG A 23 4.81 -0.74 10.74
C ARG A 23 5.98 0.25 10.82
N MET A 24 5.85 1.43 10.22
CA MET A 24 6.89 2.45 10.31
C MET A 24 7.11 2.90 11.76
N VAL A 25 6.05 3.05 12.55
CA VAL A 25 6.15 3.40 13.98
C VAL A 25 6.81 2.29 14.80
N GLU A 26 6.45 1.03 14.52
CA GLU A 26 6.96 -0.12 15.28
C GLU A 26 8.40 -0.50 14.92
N THR A 27 8.76 -0.37 13.64
CA THR A 27 10.00 -0.98 13.10
C THR A 27 10.96 0.03 12.50
N ALA A 28 10.54 1.28 12.31
CA ALA A 28 11.27 2.30 11.52
C ALA A 28 11.48 1.93 10.04
N HIS A 29 10.81 0.91 9.53
CA HIS A 29 10.87 0.47 8.13
C HIS A 29 9.48 0.48 7.49
N ALA A 30 9.42 0.85 6.22
CA ALA A 30 8.20 0.69 5.43
C ALA A 30 7.93 -0.80 5.14
N PRO A 31 6.68 -1.23 4.95
CA PRO A 31 6.40 -2.59 4.50
C PRO A 31 6.91 -2.82 3.07
N THR A 32 7.31 -4.04 2.76
CA THR A 32 7.42 -4.52 1.37
C THR A 32 6.04 -4.76 0.76
N TYR A 33 5.95 -4.92 -0.56
CA TYR A 33 4.69 -5.28 -1.23
C TYR A 33 4.10 -6.61 -0.76
N GLN A 34 4.96 -7.58 -0.45
CA GLN A 34 4.53 -8.89 0.07
C GLN A 34 3.90 -8.75 1.45
N GLU A 35 4.51 -7.95 2.33
CA GLU A 35 4.01 -7.75 3.69
C GLU A 35 2.75 -6.88 3.69
N LEU A 36 2.70 -5.84 2.87
CA LEU A 36 1.50 -5.04 2.69
C LEU A 36 0.35 -5.89 2.16
N GLY A 37 0.61 -6.74 1.15
CA GLY A 37 -0.37 -7.69 0.63
C GLY A 37 -0.87 -8.67 1.68
N ALA A 38 0.04 -9.25 2.47
CA ALA A 38 -0.30 -10.17 3.55
C ALA A 38 -1.18 -9.51 4.63
N VAL A 39 -0.91 -8.26 5.02
CA VAL A 39 -1.72 -7.51 5.98
C VAL A 39 -3.10 -7.15 5.43
N LEU A 40 -3.18 -6.83 4.14
CA LEU A 40 -4.43 -6.44 3.49
C LEU A 40 -5.28 -7.63 3.03
N GLY A 41 -4.69 -8.83 2.96
CA GLY A 41 -5.33 -10.04 2.44
C GLY A 41 -5.40 -10.08 0.91
N ILE A 42 -4.45 -9.43 0.24
CA ILE A 42 -4.39 -9.27 -1.22
C ILE A 42 -3.05 -9.74 -1.79
N GLY A 43 -2.98 -9.89 -3.11
CA GLY A 43 -1.73 -10.24 -3.80
C GLY A 43 -0.70 -9.09 -3.80
N PRO A 44 0.60 -9.38 -3.99
CA PRO A 44 1.66 -8.35 -4.05
C PRO A 44 1.45 -7.31 -5.17
N ASP A 45 1.00 -7.74 -6.35
CA ASP A 45 0.70 -6.86 -7.49
C ASP A 45 -0.51 -5.95 -7.20
N GLU A 46 -1.47 -6.47 -6.44
CA GLU A 46 -2.63 -5.70 -5.98
C GLU A 46 -2.21 -4.69 -4.89
N ALA A 47 -1.28 -5.06 -4.01
CA ALA A 47 -0.70 -4.13 -3.02
C ALA A 47 0.09 -2.99 -3.68
N LEU A 48 0.86 -3.27 -4.74
CA LEU A 48 1.48 -2.24 -5.58
C LEU A 48 0.41 -1.32 -6.20
N THR A 49 -0.71 -1.90 -6.61
CA THR A 49 -1.82 -1.12 -7.17
C THR A 49 -2.41 -0.18 -6.12
N VAL A 50 -2.73 -0.70 -4.93
CA VAL A 50 -3.24 0.09 -3.79
C VAL A 50 -2.28 1.23 -3.41
N LEU A 51 -0.97 0.98 -3.43
CA LEU A 51 0.03 2.01 -3.10
C LEU A 51 0.00 3.20 -4.07
N HIS A 52 -0.03 2.92 -5.37
CA HIS A 52 -0.13 3.98 -6.38
C HIS A 52 -1.46 4.74 -6.28
N ASP A 53 -2.55 4.06 -5.93
CA ASP A 53 -3.85 4.69 -5.73
C ASP A 53 -3.86 5.59 -4.46
N LEU A 54 -3.13 5.18 -3.42
CA LEU A 54 -2.88 5.98 -2.21
C LEU A 54 -2.10 7.26 -2.54
N MET A 55 -1.04 7.16 -3.34
CA MET A 55 -0.29 8.34 -3.81
C MET A 55 -1.14 9.24 -4.71
N ALA A 56 -1.95 8.66 -5.60
CA ALA A 56 -2.84 9.42 -6.48
C ALA A 56 -3.95 10.16 -5.72
N SER A 57 -4.33 9.68 -4.53
CA SER A 57 -5.29 10.35 -3.64
C SER A 57 -4.65 11.42 -2.74
N GLY A 58 -3.35 11.67 -2.89
CA GLY A 58 -2.62 12.74 -2.18
C GLY A 58 -2.03 12.34 -0.84
N TYR A 59 -2.15 11.06 -0.47
CA TYR A 59 -1.50 10.54 0.73
C TYR A 59 -0.05 10.14 0.42
N PRO A 60 0.91 10.51 1.29
CA PRO A 60 2.27 10.05 1.13
C PRO A 60 2.33 8.56 1.45
N ALA A 61 3.08 7.80 0.65
CA ALA A 61 3.20 6.37 0.78
C ALA A 61 4.66 5.93 0.59
N TRP A 62 5.08 4.93 1.35
CA TRP A 62 6.43 4.38 1.30
C TRP A 62 6.36 2.87 1.38
N VAL A 63 7.20 2.21 0.59
CA VAL A 63 7.42 0.77 0.60
C VAL A 63 8.90 0.50 0.44
N ASP A 64 9.40 -0.53 1.09
CA ASP A 64 10.78 -1.00 0.90
C ASP A 64 10.82 -2.00 -0.25
N GLU A 65 11.86 -1.90 -1.10
CA GLU A 65 12.12 -2.78 -2.24
C GLU A 65 12.66 -4.16 -1.79
N LYS A 66 13.24 -4.26 -0.59
CA LYS A 66 13.96 -5.49 -0.20
C LYS A 66 13.03 -6.58 0.31
N TYR A 67 12.80 -7.62 -0.50
CA TYR A 67 13.47 -8.94 -0.42
C TYR A 67 12.90 -9.83 -1.53
N ASN A 68 13.64 -9.90 -2.65
CA ASN A 68 13.61 -11.06 -3.56
C ASN A 68 14.46 -12.18 -2.96
#